data_AF-A0A4Q6C481-F1
#
_entry.id   AF-A0A4Q6C481-F1
#
_cell.length_a   1.000
_cell.length_b   1.000
_cell.length_c   1.000
_cell.angle_alpha   90.00
_cell.angle_beta   90.00
_cell.angle_gamma   90.00
#
_symmetry.space_group_name_H-M   'P 1'
#
loop_
_entity.id
_entity.type
_entity.pdbx_description
1 polymer ?
#
loop_
_entity_poly.entity_id
_entity_poly.type
_entity_poly.pdbx_seq_one_letter_code
_entity_poly.pdbx_strand_id
1 'polypeptide(L)'
;MRRVSNFLKNFAVIGILAVAACTTVQQQTSGVGGGAGSSQGAGSGVGVGGKNRVPAQEVTLGANAGKKLELPAACPSQLFSKRTGFSVCFSEQHRQAIYIAYELTREQLNNPVVKRAEDFREDDEFKSAGTYDFSNTIYERGHLAPAADMKWSAQAMADSFSMANITPQKKAMNHGRWLELEDMVRNWARKYGEVYIVMGPLLDDSLTKVGRSQVSLPKAHFKCVLEMTVQPEKSVCFVIPQDPNLTLADYTRTVDQVEALTGLDLFAALNDEIETRIEATNSFSDWMKGYNMKAASPAYFPAGGSSGDDSTRSPAPRKSAPRANSATQSAPAAPGTFTCAPKYCSQLTSCEEAKFLLNQCGLKRLDNDGDGTPCEALCH
;
A
#
# COMPACT_ATOMS: atom_id res chain seq x y z
N MET A 1 -25.78 21.39 -19.29
CA MET A 1 -24.85 21.98 -20.28
C MET A 1 -23.62 22.50 -19.57
N ARG A 2 -22.47 22.28 -20.19
CA ARG A 2 -21.09 22.39 -19.70
C ARG A 2 -20.74 23.75 -19.08
N ARG A 3 -19.87 23.74 -18.06
CA ARG A 3 -18.47 24.17 -18.21
C ARG A 3 -17.63 23.81 -16.97
N VAL A 4 -16.71 22.89 -17.24
CA VAL A 4 -15.52 22.53 -16.47
C VAL A 4 -14.51 23.68 -16.60
N SER A 5 -13.87 24.09 -15.51
CA SER A 5 -12.74 25.03 -15.54
C SER A 5 -11.45 24.29 -15.16
N ASN A 6 -10.51 24.35 -16.10
CA ASN A 6 -9.19 23.76 -16.10
C ASN A 6 -8.32 24.30 -14.95
N PHE A 7 -7.62 23.40 -14.26
CA PHE A 7 -6.50 23.74 -13.37
C PHE A 7 -5.31 22.84 -13.68
N LEU A 8 -4.60 23.15 -14.77
CA LEU A 8 -3.28 22.62 -15.09
C LEU A 8 -2.54 23.72 -15.84
N LYS A 9 -1.62 24.39 -15.14
CA LYS A 9 -0.54 25.22 -15.70
C LYS A 9 0.39 25.60 -14.55
N ASN A 10 1.55 24.95 -14.49
CA ASN A 10 2.86 25.51 -14.15
C ASN A 10 3.77 24.36 -13.72
N PHE A 11 4.59 23.87 -14.64
CA PHE A 11 6.01 23.58 -14.40
C PHE A 11 6.65 23.40 -15.77
N ALA A 12 7.39 24.41 -16.19
CA ALA A 12 8.29 24.34 -17.33
C ALA A 12 9.64 24.93 -16.89
N VAL A 13 10.68 24.42 -17.54
CA VAL A 13 12.06 24.90 -17.61
C VAL A 13 13.02 24.33 -16.54
N ILE A 14 13.80 23.32 -16.93
CA ILE A 14 15.26 23.41 -17.15
C ILE A 14 15.63 22.26 -18.10
N GLY A 15 16.02 22.60 -19.33
CA GLY A 15 16.62 21.69 -20.30
C GLY A 15 18.12 21.95 -20.38
N ILE A 16 18.93 20.91 -20.26
CA ILE A 16 20.35 20.93 -20.58
C ILE A 16 20.55 20.10 -21.84
N LEU A 17 21.15 20.75 -22.85
CA LEU A 17 21.55 20.16 -24.12
C LEU A 17 22.59 19.06 -23.92
N ALA A 18 22.37 17.91 -24.55
CA ALA A 18 23.44 17.03 -25.00
C ALA A 18 23.20 16.70 -26.49
N VAL A 19 24.06 17.27 -27.34
CA VAL A 19 24.12 17.00 -28.77
C VAL A 19 24.99 15.77 -28.97
N ALA A 20 24.44 14.69 -29.52
CA ALA A 20 25.22 13.57 -30.05
C ALA A 20 24.87 13.37 -31.53
N ALA A 21 25.91 13.44 -32.35
CA ALA A 21 25.85 13.47 -33.80
C ALA A 21 25.42 12.12 -34.38
N CYS A 22 24.51 12.19 -35.36
CA CYS A 22 24.11 11.08 -36.22
C CYS A 22 25.04 11.05 -37.43
N THR A 23 25.80 9.97 -37.62
CA THR A 23 26.51 9.69 -38.87
C THR A 23 25.83 8.56 -39.61
N THR A 24 25.29 8.90 -40.77
CA THR A 24 24.73 8.03 -41.79
C THR A 24 25.83 7.24 -42.51
N VAL A 25 25.62 5.94 -42.69
CA VAL A 25 26.29 5.16 -43.75
C VAL A 25 25.20 4.50 -44.59
N GLN A 26 25.01 5.03 -45.80
CA GLN A 26 24.33 4.35 -46.90
C GLN A 26 25.33 3.37 -47.52
N GLN A 27 24.89 2.16 -47.85
CA GLN A 27 25.56 1.39 -48.89
C GLN A 27 24.53 0.82 -49.86
N GLN A 28 24.76 1.19 -51.12
CA GLN A 28 23.97 0.90 -52.29
C GLN A 28 24.07 -0.56 -52.71
N THR A 29 22.98 -0.98 -53.36
CA THR A 29 22.82 -2.21 -54.11
C THR A 29 23.65 -2.21 -55.40
N SER A 30 24.14 -3.38 -55.78
CA SER A 30 24.46 -3.73 -57.17
C SER A 30 24.39 -5.24 -57.32
N GLY A 31 23.49 -5.71 -58.18
CA GLY A 31 23.40 -7.11 -58.59
C GLY A 31 23.96 -7.31 -60.00
N VAL A 32 24.37 -8.54 -60.31
CA VAL A 32 24.44 -9.18 -61.65
C VAL A 32 24.41 -10.71 -61.37
N GLY A 33 23.42 -11.46 -61.87
CA GLY A 33 23.53 -12.45 -62.98
C GLY A 33 24.27 -13.73 -62.55
N GLY A 34 23.83 -14.97 -62.72
CA GLY A 34 22.90 -15.65 -63.63
C GLY A 34 23.50 -17.05 -63.85
N GLY A 35 22.70 -18.14 -63.80
CA GLY A 35 23.24 -19.48 -64.04
C GLY A 35 22.26 -20.61 -63.73
N ALA A 36 21.65 -21.15 -64.78
CA ALA A 36 20.82 -22.35 -64.76
C ALA A 36 21.66 -23.62 -64.59
N GLY A 37 21.09 -24.64 -63.93
CA GLY A 37 21.68 -25.96 -63.79
C GLY A 37 20.70 -26.96 -63.21
N SER A 38 20.01 -27.67 -64.09
CA SER A 38 19.12 -28.80 -63.81
C SER A 38 19.91 -30.06 -63.47
N SER A 39 19.49 -30.81 -62.45
CA SER A 39 19.59 -32.28 -62.46
C SER A 39 18.62 -32.91 -61.44
N GLN A 40 17.86 -33.88 -61.95
CA GLN A 40 16.96 -34.77 -61.23
C GLN A 40 17.72 -35.71 -60.28
N GLY A 41 17.05 -36.14 -59.21
CA GLY A 41 17.49 -37.23 -58.34
C GLY A 41 16.39 -37.60 -57.36
N ALA A 42 15.66 -38.68 -57.66
CA ALA A 42 14.64 -39.29 -56.80
C ALA A 42 15.28 -40.02 -55.61
N GLY A 43 14.62 -39.97 -54.45
CA GLY A 43 14.98 -40.76 -53.27
C GLY A 43 13.94 -40.65 -52.17
N SER A 44 13.18 -41.73 -51.97
CA SER A 44 12.23 -41.94 -50.88
C SER A 44 12.87 -41.80 -49.49
N GLY A 45 12.16 -41.18 -48.54
CA GLY A 45 12.53 -41.13 -47.13
C GLY A 45 11.37 -40.63 -46.26
N VAL A 46 10.91 -41.50 -45.36
CA VAL A 46 9.78 -41.37 -44.42
C VAL A 46 10.04 -40.34 -43.32
N GLY A 47 8.99 -39.66 -42.84
CA GLY A 47 8.84 -39.40 -41.40
C GLY A 47 8.68 -37.95 -40.93
N VAL A 48 7.43 -37.63 -40.55
CA VAL A 48 7.01 -36.82 -39.39
C VAL A 48 7.68 -35.46 -39.16
N GLY A 49 6.94 -34.39 -39.46
CA GLY A 49 7.29 -33.01 -39.08
C GLY A 49 6.05 -32.18 -38.80
N GLY A 50 5.16 -32.67 -37.92
CA GLY A 50 4.11 -31.85 -37.34
C GLY A 50 4.77 -30.75 -36.52
N LYS A 51 4.73 -29.50 -37.00
CA LYS A 51 5.11 -28.34 -36.22
C LYS A 51 4.12 -28.25 -35.05
N ASN A 52 4.47 -28.84 -33.92
CA ASN A 52 3.82 -28.56 -32.65
C ASN A 52 4.05 -27.08 -32.37
N ARG A 53 3.07 -26.25 -32.72
CA ARG A 53 2.99 -24.89 -32.26
C ARG A 53 2.68 -25.00 -30.77
N VAL A 54 3.71 -24.90 -29.95
CA VAL A 54 3.54 -24.74 -28.50
C VAL A 54 2.56 -23.57 -28.32
N PRO A 55 1.46 -23.74 -27.56
CA PRO A 55 0.52 -22.65 -27.31
C PRO A 55 1.31 -21.44 -26.78
N ALA A 56 1.02 -20.23 -27.28
CA ALA A 56 1.71 -19.01 -26.85
C ALA A 56 1.73 -18.85 -25.31
N GLN A 57 0.70 -19.38 -24.64
CA GLN A 57 0.57 -19.42 -23.19
C GLN A 57 1.64 -20.26 -22.48
N GLU A 58 2.06 -21.38 -23.06
CA GLU A 58 3.11 -22.27 -22.52
C GLU A 58 4.51 -21.69 -22.79
N VAL A 59 4.65 -20.89 -23.86
CA VAL A 59 5.88 -20.14 -24.18
C VAL A 59 6.09 -18.96 -23.21
N THR A 60 5.06 -18.18 -22.88
CA THR A 60 5.17 -17.03 -21.96
C THR A 60 5.46 -17.47 -20.52
N LEU A 61 4.81 -18.54 -20.04
CA LEU A 61 5.07 -19.10 -18.71
C LEU A 61 6.51 -19.66 -18.60
N GLY A 62 6.99 -20.35 -19.63
CA GLY A 62 8.36 -20.86 -19.69
C GLY A 62 9.43 -19.77 -19.78
N ALA A 63 9.15 -18.64 -20.46
CA ALA A 63 10.08 -17.51 -20.61
C ALA A 63 10.24 -16.67 -19.33
N ASN A 64 9.24 -16.70 -18.44
CA ASN A 64 9.25 -15.94 -17.18
C ASN A 64 9.60 -16.80 -15.96
N ALA A 65 9.74 -18.13 -16.14
CA ALA A 65 10.07 -19.04 -15.05
C ALA A 65 11.37 -18.63 -14.34
N GLY A 66 11.27 -18.38 -13.03
CA GLY A 66 12.41 -17.98 -12.18
C GLY A 66 12.73 -16.48 -12.16
N LYS A 67 12.06 -15.65 -12.98
CA LYS A 67 12.18 -14.19 -12.90
C LYS A 67 11.39 -13.65 -11.71
N LYS A 68 11.88 -12.55 -11.14
CA LYS A 68 11.21 -11.79 -10.08
C LYS A 68 10.46 -10.63 -10.68
N LEU A 69 9.31 -10.94 -11.29
CA LEU A 69 8.51 -9.99 -12.06
C LEU A 69 7.98 -8.85 -11.18
N GLU A 70 7.81 -9.08 -9.88
CA GLU A 70 7.39 -8.06 -8.93
C GLU A 70 8.46 -7.01 -8.62
N LEU A 71 9.75 -7.27 -8.89
CA LEU A 71 10.78 -6.33 -8.47
C LEU A 71 10.89 -5.16 -9.46
N PRO A 72 10.85 -3.90 -8.98
CA PRO A 72 11.30 -2.76 -9.76
C PRO A 72 12.76 -2.93 -10.20
N ALA A 73 13.17 -2.22 -11.27
CA ALA A 73 14.52 -2.29 -11.82
C ALA A 73 15.63 -2.03 -10.79
N ALA A 74 15.35 -1.18 -9.80
CA ALA A 74 16.29 -0.84 -8.75
C ALA A 74 15.60 -0.45 -7.44
N CYS A 75 16.37 -0.51 -6.35
CA CYS A 75 16.07 0.17 -5.10
C CYS A 75 16.87 1.49 -5.04
N PRO A 76 16.26 2.67 -5.24
CA PRO A 76 17.00 3.93 -5.36
C PRO A 76 17.83 4.29 -4.12
N SER A 77 17.37 3.91 -2.93
CA SER A 77 18.10 4.16 -1.67
C SER A 77 19.22 3.15 -1.41
N GLN A 78 19.32 2.07 -2.20
CA GLN A 78 20.20 0.92 -1.99
C GLN A 78 19.96 0.14 -0.68
N LEU A 79 18.99 0.57 0.13
CA LEU A 79 18.58 -0.13 1.36
C LEU A 79 17.52 -1.17 1.01
N PHE A 80 17.98 -2.26 0.39
CA PHE A 80 17.15 -3.36 -0.04
C PHE A 80 17.27 -4.55 0.92
N SER A 81 16.14 -5.14 1.32
CA SER A 81 16.11 -6.35 2.13
C SER A 81 15.04 -7.32 1.64
N LYS A 82 15.38 -8.61 1.61
CA LYS A 82 14.45 -9.69 1.25
C LYS A 82 13.93 -10.34 2.53
N ARG A 83 12.64 -10.14 2.79
CA ARG A 83 11.90 -10.82 3.86
C ARG A 83 11.36 -12.16 3.37
N THR A 84 10.76 -12.93 4.27
CA THR A 84 10.22 -14.27 3.95
C THR A 84 9.12 -14.22 2.89
N GLY A 85 8.24 -13.22 2.98
CA GLY A 85 7.09 -13.10 2.09
C GLY A 85 7.10 -11.91 1.13
N PHE A 86 8.06 -11.00 1.25
CA PHE A 86 8.14 -9.79 0.42
C PHE A 86 9.55 -9.21 0.40
N SER A 87 9.83 -8.35 -0.59
CA SER A 87 11.05 -7.55 -0.64
C SER A 87 10.74 -6.10 -0.29
N VAL A 88 11.69 -5.43 0.38
CA VAL A 88 11.56 -4.04 0.83
C VAL A 88 12.70 -3.22 0.23
N CYS A 89 12.36 -2.09 -0.39
CA CYS A 89 13.31 -1.00 -0.60
C CYS A 89 12.97 0.12 0.37
N PHE A 90 13.90 0.49 1.26
CA PHE A 90 13.61 1.34 2.41
C PHE A 90 14.21 2.74 2.31
N SER A 91 13.53 3.75 2.86
CA SER A 91 14.09 5.10 3.02
C SER A 91 14.18 5.46 4.50
N GLU A 92 15.41 5.55 5.03
CA GLU A 92 15.63 6.08 6.38
C GLU A 92 15.25 7.56 6.50
N GLN A 93 15.31 8.32 5.40
CA GLN A 93 14.89 9.73 5.35
C GLN A 93 13.38 9.89 5.61
N HIS A 94 12.58 8.97 5.07
CA HIS A 94 11.12 8.98 5.23
C HIS A 94 10.62 8.08 6.37
N ARG A 95 11.50 7.25 6.95
CA ARG A 95 11.20 6.20 7.93
C ARG A 95 10.18 5.18 7.42
N GLN A 96 10.16 4.93 6.12
CA GLN A 96 9.17 4.11 5.42
C GLN A 96 9.79 3.41 4.21
N ALA A 97 9.17 2.32 3.77
CA ALA A 97 9.50 1.73 2.48
C ALA A 97 9.22 2.71 1.33
N ILE A 98 10.14 2.78 0.36
CA ILE A 98 9.91 3.36 -0.97
C ILE A 98 8.94 2.45 -1.73
N TYR A 99 9.23 1.14 -1.73
CA TYR A 99 8.32 0.13 -2.22
C TYR A 99 8.45 -1.17 -1.42
N ILE A 100 7.37 -1.94 -1.47
CA ILE A 100 7.33 -3.35 -1.15
C ILE A 100 6.82 -4.11 -2.36
N ALA A 101 7.47 -5.23 -2.63
CA ALA A 101 7.21 -6.07 -3.79
C ALA A 101 7.07 -7.52 -3.39
N TYR A 102 6.03 -8.20 -3.86
CA TYR A 102 5.82 -9.62 -3.59
C TYR A 102 4.94 -10.30 -4.65
N GLU A 103 5.17 -11.60 -4.80
CA GLU A 103 4.29 -12.54 -5.50
C GLU A 103 3.25 -13.07 -4.51
N LEU A 104 1.98 -13.07 -4.92
CA LEU A 104 0.88 -13.64 -4.15
C LEU A 104 0.25 -14.79 -4.91
N THR A 105 0.35 -16.00 -4.38
CA THR A 105 -0.20 -17.20 -4.98
C THR A 105 -1.49 -17.66 -4.29
N ARG A 106 -2.32 -18.38 -5.03
CA ARG A 106 -3.52 -19.04 -4.52
C ARG A 106 -3.17 -20.03 -3.41
N GLU A 107 -2.05 -20.73 -3.52
CA GLU A 107 -1.57 -21.72 -2.56
C GLU A 107 -1.23 -21.05 -1.23
N GLN A 108 -0.55 -19.89 -1.25
CA GLN A 108 -0.29 -19.06 -0.07
C GLN A 108 -1.59 -18.59 0.60
N LEU A 109 -2.65 -18.35 -0.17
CA LEU A 109 -3.94 -17.93 0.37
C LEU A 109 -4.78 -19.08 0.95
N ASN A 110 -4.48 -20.33 0.59
CA ASN A 110 -5.25 -21.54 0.94
C ASN A 110 -4.57 -22.43 1.99
N ASN A 111 -3.23 -22.41 2.13
CA ASN A 111 -2.45 -23.23 3.08
C ASN A 111 -2.08 -22.43 4.36
N PRO A 112 -1.60 -23.10 5.44
CA PRO A 112 -2.17 -22.99 6.78
C PRO A 112 -2.11 -21.59 7.39
N VAL A 113 -3.16 -21.33 8.16
CA VAL A 113 -3.49 -20.06 8.80
C VAL A 113 -2.68 -19.91 10.07
N VAL A 114 -1.54 -19.23 10.00
CA VAL A 114 -0.91 -18.70 11.21
C VAL A 114 -1.81 -17.61 11.79
N LYS A 115 -1.99 -17.63 13.12
CA LYS A 115 -2.70 -16.55 13.83
C LYS A 115 -1.97 -15.24 13.57
N ARG A 116 -2.72 -14.17 13.36
CA ARG A 116 -2.18 -12.80 13.31
C ARG A 116 -1.30 -12.56 14.55
N ALA A 117 -0.06 -12.12 14.35
CA ALA A 117 0.93 -12.00 15.42
C ALA A 117 0.70 -10.78 16.33
N GLU A 118 0.19 -9.68 15.79
CA GLU A 118 -0.16 -8.44 16.52
C GLU A 118 1.03 -7.76 17.23
N ASP A 119 2.26 -8.01 16.77
CA ASP A 119 3.51 -7.62 17.40
C ASP A 119 4.30 -6.55 16.59
N PHE A 120 3.73 -5.36 16.45
CA PHE A 120 4.44 -4.25 15.79
C PHE A 120 5.77 -3.94 16.49
N ARG A 121 6.88 -4.00 15.74
CA ARG A 121 8.23 -3.80 16.26
C ARG A 121 9.10 -3.02 15.29
N GLU A 122 9.99 -2.19 15.84
CA GLU A 122 11.02 -1.52 15.04
C GLU A 122 11.83 -2.56 14.25
N ASP A 123 12.22 -2.19 13.04
CA ASP A 123 13.03 -3.03 12.17
C ASP A 123 14.49 -3.10 12.64
N ASP A 124 15.08 -4.29 12.62
CA ASP A 124 16.46 -4.52 13.07
C ASP A 124 17.52 -4.11 12.03
N GLU A 125 17.16 -3.98 10.76
CA GLU A 125 18.08 -3.66 9.65
C GLU A 125 18.03 -2.18 9.26
N PHE A 126 16.86 -1.55 9.39
CA PHE A 126 16.63 -0.17 8.98
C PHE A 126 16.27 0.71 10.17
N LYS A 127 16.73 1.97 10.15
CA LYS A 127 16.19 2.98 11.07
C LYS A 127 14.77 3.37 10.67
N SER A 128 13.82 2.54 11.07
CA SER A 128 12.39 2.63 10.80
C SER A 128 11.67 3.54 11.81
N ALA A 129 10.37 3.73 11.62
CA ALA A 129 9.52 4.36 12.63
C ALA A 129 9.29 3.42 13.81
N GLY A 130 9.04 3.97 14.99
CA GLY A 130 8.57 3.22 16.15
C GLY A 130 7.05 3.28 16.29
N THR A 131 6.46 2.38 17.08
CA THR A 131 5.02 2.42 17.37
C THR A 131 4.59 3.73 18.03
N TYR A 132 5.47 4.33 18.84
CA TYR A 132 5.25 5.62 19.51
C TYR A 132 5.11 6.81 18.54
N ASP A 133 5.56 6.68 17.28
CA ASP A 133 5.44 7.75 16.29
C ASP A 133 3.99 7.96 15.82
N PHE A 134 3.14 6.96 16.04
CA PHE A 134 1.73 6.94 15.65
C PHE A 134 0.80 7.24 16.83
N SER A 135 1.30 7.15 18.07
CA SER A 135 0.54 7.44 19.28
C SER A 135 0.03 8.88 19.31
N ASN A 136 -1.24 9.07 19.69
CA ASN A 136 -1.90 10.38 19.72
C ASN A 136 -1.93 11.11 18.37
N THR A 137 -1.91 10.37 17.26
CA THR A 137 -2.08 10.91 15.91
C THR A 137 -3.38 10.40 15.30
N ILE A 138 -3.79 10.99 14.18
CA ILE A 138 -4.91 10.49 13.37
C ILE A 138 -4.51 9.36 12.40
N TYR A 139 -3.24 8.95 12.42
CA TYR A 139 -2.68 7.95 11.52
C TYR A 139 -2.56 6.60 12.22
N GLU A 140 -2.97 5.56 11.52
CA GLU A 140 -2.82 4.17 11.91
C GLU A 140 -1.52 3.58 11.34
N ARG A 141 -1.09 2.47 11.93
CA ARG A 141 0.01 1.63 11.45
C ARG A 141 -0.48 0.79 10.27
N GLY A 142 -0.58 1.43 9.10
CA GLY A 142 -1.05 0.81 7.87
C GLY A 142 -0.01 -0.15 7.30
N HIS A 143 -0.42 -1.40 7.04
CA HIS A 143 0.47 -2.38 6.41
C HIS A 143 0.64 -2.03 4.93
N LEU A 144 1.86 -2.24 4.41
CA LEU A 144 2.10 -2.32 3.00
C LEU A 144 1.83 -3.76 2.51
N ALA A 145 2.73 -4.71 2.76
CA ALA A 145 2.42 -6.14 2.63
C ALA A 145 1.41 -6.55 3.72
N PRO A 146 0.16 -6.92 3.38
CA PRO A 146 -0.88 -7.19 4.36
C PRO A 146 -0.59 -8.48 5.13
N ALA A 147 -0.79 -8.49 6.44
CA ALA A 147 -0.62 -9.69 7.26
C ALA A 147 -1.47 -10.89 6.78
N ALA A 148 -2.66 -10.62 6.20
CA ALA A 148 -3.54 -11.65 5.65
C ALA A 148 -2.95 -12.35 4.41
N ASP A 149 -2.06 -11.69 3.67
CA ASP A 149 -1.34 -12.25 2.52
C ASP A 149 -0.13 -13.07 2.98
N MET A 150 0.35 -12.84 4.21
CA MET A 150 1.54 -13.48 4.79
C MET A 150 1.23 -14.65 5.74
N LYS A 151 -0.05 -15.04 5.84
CA LYS A 151 -0.51 -16.04 6.82
C LYS A 151 0.04 -17.46 6.64
N TRP A 152 0.61 -17.77 5.47
CA TRP A 152 1.11 -19.09 5.09
C TRP A 152 2.42 -19.48 5.79
N SER A 153 3.10 -18.54 6.47
CA SER A 153 4.33 -18.79 7.21
C SER A 153 4.37 -17.94 8.47
N ALA A 154 4.82 -18.53 9.58
CA ALA A 154 4.94 -17.80 10.84
C ALA A 154 5.98 -16.69 10.76
N GLN A 155 7.08 -16.93 10.03
CA GLN A 155 8.09 -15.90 9.78
C GLN A 155 7.56 -14.82 8.85
N ALA A 156 6.83 -15.17 7.77
CA ALA A 156 6.23 -14.15 6.89
C ALA A 156 5.21 -13.28 7.64
N MET A 157 4.38 -13.90 8.49
CA MET A 157 3.46 -13.20 9.38
C MET A 157 4.23 -12.24 10.29
N ALA A 158 5.26 -12.72 11.00
CA ALA A 158 6.06 -11.86 11.87
C ALA A 158 6.74 -10.72 11.09
N ASP A 159 7.32 -11.00 9.92
CA ASP A 159 7.96 -10.01 9.05
C ASP A 159 6.97 -8.89 8.66
N SER A 160 5.68 -9.22 8.46
CA SER A 160 4.65 -8.23 8.13
C SER A 160 4.37 -7.21 9.25
N PHE A 161 4.74 -7.50 10.50
CA PHE A 161 4.63 -6.59 11.65
C PHE A 161 5.90 -5.78 11.91
N SER A 162 6.98 -5.96 11.12
CA SER A 162 8.11 -5.03 11.16
C SER A 162 7.67 -3.64 10.73
N MET A 163 8.12 -2.61 11.44
CA MET A 163 7.86 -1.21 11.07
C MET A 163 8.49 -0.80 9.72
N ALA A 164 9.38 -1.61 9.13
CA ALA A 164 9.78 -1.42 7.74
C ALA A 164 8.66 -1.67 6.72
N ASN A 165 7.62 -2.42 7.11
CA ASN A 165 6.41 -2.70 6.34
C ASN A 165 5.25 -1.75 6.65
N ILE A 166 5.47 -0.75 7.51
CA ILE A 166 4.39 0.11 8.03
C ILE A 166 4.52 1.53 7.49
N THR A 167 3.38 2.13 7.14
CA THR A 167 3.25 3.51 6.66
C THR A 167 2.06 4.20 7.35
N PRO A 168 2.12 5.52 7.61
CA PRO A 168 0.99 6.29 8.12
C PRO A 168 -0.19 6.25 7.15
N GLN A 169 -1.31 5.68 7.60
CA GLN A 169 -2.57 5.67 6.86
C GLN A 169 -3.69 6.20 7.75
N LYS A 170 -4.54 7.09 7.23
CA LYS A 170 -5.78 7.46 7.91
C LYS A 170 -6.76 6.29 7.87
N LYS A 171 -7.60 6.20 8.89
CA LYS A 171 -8.63 5.16 9.04
C LYS A 171 -9.52 5.00 7.80
N ALA A 172 -9.91 6.10 7.16
CA ALA A 172 -10.74 6.09 5.96
C ALA A 172 -10.07 5.39 4.76
N MET A 173 -8.75 5.50 4.66
CA MET A 173 -7.96 4.78 3.67
C MET A 173 -7.74 3.32 4.13
N ASN A 174 -7.13 3.12 5.30
CA ASN A 174 -6.69 1.81 5.82
C ASN A 174 -7.84 0.79 5.91
N HIS A 175 -8.93 1.15 6.59
CA HIS A 175 -10.10 0.28 6.76
C HIS A 175 -11.16 0.45 5.66
N GLY A 176 -10.91 1.33 4.69
CA GLY A 176 -11.81 1.62 3.58
C GLY A 176 -11.28 1.10 2.26
N ARG A 177 -10.89 2.01 1.35
CA ARG A 177 -10.50 1.65 -0.02
C ARG A 177 -9.25 0.79 -0.09
N TRP A 178 -8.34 0.94 0.87
CA TRP A 178 -7.14 0.11 0.91
C TRP A 178 -7.48 -1.36 1.19
N LEU A 179 -8.28 -1.62 2.22
CA LEU A 179 -8.78 -2.96 2.54
C LEU A 179 -9.60 -3.57 1.40
N GLU A 180 -10.48 -2.78 0.77
CA GLU A 180 -11.25 -3.23 -0.40
C GLU A 180 -10.32 -3.68 -1.55
N LEU A 181 -9.26 -2.91 -1.81
CA LEU A 181 -8.27 -3.26 -2.83
C LEU A 181 -7.50 -4.53 -2.46
N GLU A 182 -7.09 -4.68 -1.19
CA GLU A 182 -6.43 -5.89 -0.72
C GLU A 182 -7.31 -7.14 -0.91
N ASP A 183 -8.59 -7.07 -0.58
CA ASP A 183 -9.53 -8.19 -0.80
C ASP A 183 -9.69 -8.50 -2.30
N MET A 184 -9.76 -7.47 -3.13
CA MET A 184 -9.84 -7.62 -4.58
C MET A 184 -8.61 -8.34 -5.15
N VAL A 185 -7.42 -7.94 -4.73
CA VAL A 185 -6.15 -8.56 -5.17
C VAL A 185 -6.05 -10.02 -4.72
N ARG A 186 -6.45 -10.35 -3.49
CA ARG A 186 -6.52 -11.74 -3.02
C ARG A 186 -7.46 -12.59 -3.88
N ASN A 187 -8.61 -12.04 -4.28
CA ASN A 187 -9.56 -12.75 -5.13
C ASN A 187 -9.00 -12.96 -6.54
N TRP A 188 -8.25 -11.99 -7.08
CA TRP A 188 -7.55 -12.15 -8.34
C TRP A 188 -6.47 -13.24 -8.27
N ALA A 189 -5.65 -13.26 -7.22
CA ALA A 189 -4.68 -14.33 -7.00
C ALA A 189 -5.35 -15.71 -6.95
N ARG A 190 -6.48 -15.87 -6.25
CA ARG A 190 -7.25 -17.14 -6.26
C ARG A 190 -7.76 -17.51 -7.64
N LYS A 191 -8.20 -16.51 -8.44
CA LYS A 191 -8.79 -16.73 -9.76
C LYS A 191 -7.73 -17.15 -10.78
N TYR A 192 -6.60 -16.44 -10.83
CA TYR A 192 -5.56 -16.61 -11.84
C TYR A 192 -4.44 -17.56 -11.41
N GLY A 193 -4.37 -17.91 -10.12
CA GLY A 193 -3.33 -18.76 -9.56
C GLY A 193 -2.25 -17.93 -8.88
N GLU A 194 -1.78 -16.86 -9.52
CA GLU A 194 -0.80 -15.94 -8.95
C GLU A 194 -0.95 -14.52 -9.51
N VAL A 195 -0.47 -13.54 -8.75
CA VAL A 195 -0.32 -12.15 -9.18
C VAL A 195 0.97 -11.58 -8.59
N TYR A 196 1.57 -10.61 -9.30
CA TYR A 196 2.77 -9.89 -8.86
C TYR A 196 2.38 -8.48 -8.42
N ILE A 197 2.85 -8.06 -7.25
CA ILE A 197 2.40 -6.83 -6.61
C ILE A 197 3.59 -5.95 -6.28
N VAL A 198 3.50 -4.67 -6.63
CA VAL A 198 4.42 -3.63 -6.17
C VAL A 198 3.62 -2.48 -5.60
N MET A 199 4.02 -1.97 -4.45
CA MET A 199 3.24 -0.96 -3.76
C MET A 199 4.07 -0.14 -2.79
N GLY A 200 3.59 1.05 -2.46
CA GLY A 200 4.30 1.95 -1.56
C GLY A 200 3.54 3.27 -1.33
N PRO A 201 4.01 4.09 -0.40
CA PRO A 201 3.59 5.48 -0.31
C PRO A 201 4.15 6.31 -1.47
N LEU A 202 3.45 7.38 -1.86
CA LEU A 202 4.05 8.43 -2.68
C LEU A 202 4.86 9.35 -1.77
N LEU A 203 6.19 9.29 -1.91
CA LEU A 203 7.15 10.00 -1.06
C LEU A 203 7.78 11.17 -1.82
N ASP A 204 7.85 12.31 -1.16
CA ASP A 204 8.58 13.49 -1.62
C ASP A 204 9.15 14.27 -0.42
N ASP A 205 10.17 15.09 -0.68
CA ASP A 205 10.90 15.81 0.38
C ASP A 205 10.11 16.98 1.00
N SER A 206 9.00 17.39 0.38
CA SER A 206 8.11 18.44 0.88
C SER A 206 7.05 17.92 1.85
N LEU A 207 6.98 16.60 2.07
CA LEU A 207 5.98 16.00 2.96
C LEU A 207 6.16 16.48 4.41
N THR A 208 5.02 16.79 5.03
CA THR A 208 4.96 17.01 6.48
C THR A 208 5.33 15.74 7.23
N LYS A 209 5.84 15.88 8.45
CA LYS A 209 6.35 14.76 9.25
C LYS A 209 5.62 14.64 10.58
N VAL A 210 5.61 13.44 11.16
CA VAL A 210 4.99 13.12 12.45
C VAL A 210 5.94 12.31 13.33
N GLY A 211 5.67 12.32 14.63
CA GLY A 211 6.40 11.50 15.59
C GLY A 211 7.82 12.00 15.90
N ARG A 212 8.46 11.31 16.84
CA ARG A 212 9.84 11.61 17.28
C ARG A 212 10.84 11.27 16.20
N SER A 213 10.56 10.23 15.41
CA SER A 213 11.42 9.76 14.33
C SER A 213 11.29 10.58 13.05
N GLN A 214 10.39 11.57 13.02
CA GLN A 214 10.11 12.43 11.86
C GLN A 214 9.65 11.61 10.63
N VAL A 215 8.66 10.74 10.85
CA VAL A 215 8.06 9.90 9.81
C VAL A 215 7.32 10.78 8.82
N SER A 216 7.62 10.66 7.53
CA SER A 216 6.91 11.45 6.50
C SER A 216 5.45 11.03 6.40
N LEU A 217 4.54 11.96 6.09
CA LEU A 217 3.11 11.71 5.94
C LEU A 217 2.73 11.70 4.46
N PRO A 218 2.61 10.53 3.81
CA PRO A 218 2.29 10.44 2.39
C PRO A 218 0.89 10.99 2.13
N LYS A 219 0.70 11.67 1.00
CA LYS A 219 -0.63 12.16 0.57
C LYS A 219 -1.48 11.06 -0.04
N ALA A 220 -0.83 10.04 -0.61
CA ALA A 220 -1.46 8.89 -1.24
C ALA A 220 -0.51 7.70 -1.25
N HIS A 221 -1.06 6.52 -1.55
CA HIS A 221 -0.34 5.28 -1.70
C HIS A 221 -0.67 4.65 -3.06
N PHE A 222 0.32 3.99 -3.65
CA PHE A 222 0.14 3.25 -4.88
C PHE A 222 0.17 1.74 -4.66
N LYS A 223 -0.53 1.00 -5.51
CA LYS A 223 -0.42 -0.46 -5.65
C LYS A 223 -0.62 -0.83 -7.11
N CYS A 224 0.37 -1.49 -7.69
CA CYS A 224 0.37 -2.03 -9.03
C CYS A 224 0.30 -3.56 -8.97
N VAL A 225 -0.50 -4.15 -9.85
CA VAL A 225 -0.76 -5.59 -9.90
C VAL A 225 -0.60 -6.07 -11.33
N LEU A 226 0.16 -7.15 -11.50
CA LEU A 226 0.46 -7.80 -12.77
C LEU A 226 0.00 -9.26 -12.76
N GLU A 227 -0.53 -9.72 -13.88
CA GLU A 227 -0.93 -11.11 -14.13
C GLU A 227 -0.56 -11.52 -15.56
N MET A 228 0.14 -12.65 -15.66
CA MET A 228 0.88 -13.07 -16.87
C MET A 228 0.39 -14.40 -17.47
N THR A 229 -0.55 -15.08 -16.82
CA THR A 229 -1.02 -16.42 -17.21
C THR A 229 -2.11 -16.36 -18.29
N VAL A 230 -2.74 -15.20 -18.52
CA VAL A 230 -3.77 -15.01 -19.56
C VAL A 230 -3.30 -14.06 -20.67
N GLN A 231 -3.97 -14.13 -21.82
CA GLN A 231 -3.75 -13.20 -22.94
C GLN A 231 -5.03 -12.41 -23.29
N PRO A 232 -4.94 -11.09 -23.54
CA PRO A 232 -3.76 -10.27 -23.25
C PRO A 232 -3.45 -10.26 -21.75
N GLU A 233 -2.16 -10.16 -21.41
CA GLU A 233 -1.68 -10.00 -20.04
C GLU A 233 -2.29 -8.76 -19.40
N LYS A 234 -2.37 -8.76 -18.07
CA LYS A 234 -3.13 -7.75 -17.35
C LYS A 234 -2.25 -6.99 -16.37
N SER A 235 -2.40 -5.68 -16.38
CA SER A 235 -1.77 -4.76 -15.45
C SER A 235 -2.79 -3.71 -15.01
N VAL A 236 -2.75 -3.36 -13.73
CA VAL A 236 -3.50 -2.21 -13.21
C VAL A 236 -2.77 -1.64 -12.02
N CYS A 237 -2.68 -0.32 -11.97
CA CYS A 237 -2.24 0.39 -10.79
C CYS A 237 -3.39 1.16 -10.15
N PHE A 238 -3.25 1.46 -8.86
CA PHE A 238 -4.14 2.29 -8.08
C PHE A 238 -3.32 3.36 -7.39
N VAL A 239 -3.83 4.59 -7.32
CA VAL A 239 -3.30 5.66 -6.48
C VAL A 239 -4.42 6.17 -5.59
N ILE A 240 -4.38 5.80 -4.30
CA ILE A 240 -5.45 6.04 -3.34
C ILE A 240 -4.99 7.13 -2.36
N PRO A 241 -5.72 8.27 -2.26
CA PRO A 241 -5.41 9.31 -1.29
C PRO A 241 -5.77 8.89 0.14
N GLN A 242 -5.19 9.58 1.13
CA GLN A 242 -5.46 9.34 2.56
C GLN A 242 -6.94 9.47 2.97
N ASP A 243 -7.71 10.32 2.27
CA ASP A 243 -9.14 10.51 2.50
C ASP A 243 -9.93 10.15 1.23
N PRO A 244 -10.05 8.85 0.88
CA PRO A 244 -10.67 8.46 -0.37
C PRO A 244 -12.19 8.61 -0.31
N ASN A 245 -12.76 9.18 -1.38
CA ASN A 245 -14.18 9.47 -1.52
C ASN A 245 -14.79 8.97 -2.85
N LEU A 246 -14.00 8.29 -3.68
CA LEU A 246 -14.43 7.68 -4.95
C LEU A 246 -14.36 6.15 -4.90
N THR A 247 -14.77 5.50 -5.98
CA THR A 247 -14.65 4.04 -6.12
C THR A 247 -13.22 3.64 -6.47
N LEU A 248 -12.86 2.37 -6.31
CA LEU A 248 -11.54 1.88 -6.73
C LEU A 248 -11.28 2.09 -8.23
N ALA A 249 -12.31 1.99 -9.07
CA ALA A 249 -12.20 2.21 -10.51
C ALA A 249 -11.69 3.63 -10.83
N ASP A 250 -12.15 4.64 -10.08
CA ASP A 250 -11.76 6.03 -10.27
C ASP A 250 -10.29 6.29 -9.87
N TYR A 251 -9.74 5.46 -8.99
CA TYR A 251 -8.34 5.52 -8.54
C TYR A 251 -7.38 4.72 -9.43
N THR A 252 -7.86 4.06 -10.48
CA THR A 252 -7.01 3.28 -11.38
C THR A 252 -6.07 4.17 -12.20
N ARG A 253 -4.88 3.66 -12.47
CA ARG A 253 -3.81 4.28 -13.26
C ARG A 253 -3.14 3.22 -14.13
N THR A 254 -2.48 3.67 -15.19
CA THR A 254 -1.52 2.84 -15.94
C THR A 254 -0.23 2.70 -15.11
N VAL A 255 0.67 1.78 -15.51
CA VAL A 255 1.97 1.65 -14.83
C VAL A 255 2.82 2.90 -15.11
N ASP A 256 2.88 3.37 -16.37
CA ASP A 256 3.57 4.61 -16.76
C ASP A 256 3.21 5.80 -15.85
N GLN A 257 1.93 5.93 -15.49
CA GLN A 257 1.45 7.01 -14.66
C GLN A 257 1.98 6.90 -13.22
N VAL A 258 2.16 5.70 -12.70
CA VAL A 258 2.73 5.48 -11.37
C VAL A 258 4.25 5.62 -11.39
N GLU A 259 4.92 5.17 -12.44
CA GLU A 259 6.35 5.40 -12.65
C GLU A 259 6.68 6.89 -12.70
N ALA A 260 5.88 7.67 -13.45
CA ALA A 260 6.02 9.12 -13.50
C ALA A 260 5.84 9.79 -12.12
N LEU A 261 5.06 9.20 -11.22
CA LEU A 261 4.84 9.70 -9.85
C LEU A 261 5.92 9.27 -8.86
N THR A 262 6.56 8.13 -9.10
CA THR A 262 7.46 7.47 -8.12
C THR A 262 8.93 7.54 -8.52
N GLY A 263 9.23 7.72 -9.81
CA GLY A 263 10.56 7.56 -10.37
C GLY A 263 11.06 6.12 -10.40
N LEU A 264 10.18 5.14 -10.16
CA LEU A 264 10.50 3.72 -10.27
C LEU A 264 10.27 3.24 -11.71
N ASP A 265 10.97 2.18 -12.07
CA ASP A 265 10.75 1.37 -13.27
C ASP A 265 10.18 0.03 -12.76
N LEU A 266 8.90 -0.22 -13.01
CA LEU A 266 8.08 -1.27 -12.40
C LEU A 266 7.90 -2.42 -13.38
N PHE A 267 8.01 -3.65 -12.90
CA PHE A 267 7.91 -4.86 -13.73
C PHE A 267 9.03 -5.03 -14.80
N ALA A 268 10.13 -4.27 -14.65
CA ALA A 268 11.41 -4.28 -15.38
C ALA A 268 12.01 -5.63 -15.82
N ALA A 269 11.55 -6.75 -15.25
CA ALA A 269 12.00 -8.09 -15.62
C ALA A 269 11.26 -8.67 -16.84
N LEU A 270 10.19 -8.01 -17.28
CA LEU A 270 9.47 -8.33 -18.52
C LEU A 270 10.37 -8.09 -19.74
N ASN A 271 9.92 -8.54 -20.90
CA ASN A 271 10.58 -8.13 -22.14
C ASN A 271 9.96 -6.82 -22.62
N ASP A 272 10.76 -6.01 -23.32
CA ASP A 272 10.42 -4.65 -23.73
C ASP A 272 9.06 -4.56 -24.46
N GLU A 273 8.73 -5.55 -25.30
CA GLU A 273 7.47 -5.54 -26.07
C GLU A 273 6.24 -5.73 -25.17
N ILE A 274 6.31 -6.68 -24.23
CA ILE A 274 5.25 -6.90 -23.24
C ILE A 274 5.17 -5.70 -22.30
N GLU A 275 6.30 -5.29 -21.75
CA GLU A 275 6.45 -4.19 -20.82
C GLU A 275 5.82 -2.90 -21.37
N THR A 276 6.31 -2.43 -22.52
CA THR A 276 5.78 -1.23 -23.21
C THR A 276 4.25 -1.28 -23.37
N ARG A 277 3.70 -2.46 -23.68
CA ARG A 277 2.25 -2.62 -23.88
C ARG A 277 1.47 -2.61 -22.57
N ILE A 278 1.94 -3.34 -21.56
CA ILE A 278 1.24 -3.43 -20.28
C ILE A 278 1.34 -2.12 -19.49
N GLU A 279 2.42 -1.37 -19.66
CA GLU A 279 2.64 -0.16 -18.88
C GLU A 279 1.79 1.01 -19.34
N ALA A 280 1.53 1.08 -20.65
CA ALA A 280 0.67 2.07 -21.28
C ALA A 280 -0.83 1.79 -21.10
N THR A 281 -1.21 0.58 -20.66
CA THR A 281 -2.62 0.14 -20.62
C THR A 281 -3.15 0.07 -19.19
N ASN A 282 -4.36 0.56 -18.96
CA ASN A 282 -5.13 0.28 -17.75
C ASN A 282 -6.13 -0.83 -18.05
N SER A 283 -5.83 -2.07 -17.64
CA SER A 283 -6.68 -3.22 -17.93
C SER A 283 -7.75 -3.49 -16.86
N PHE A 284 -8.10 -2.52 -16.00
CA PHE A 284 -9.03 -2.73 -14.88
C PHE A 284 -10.36 -3.35 -15.29
N SER A 285 -10.94 -2.94 -16.42
CA SER A 285 -12.17 -3.55 -16.94
C SER A 285 -12.02 -5.05 -17.22
N ASP A 286 -10.84 -5.50 -17.66
CA ASP A 286 -10.56 -6.90 -17.94
C ASP A 286 -10.34 -7.74 -16.67
N TRP A 287 -9.87 -7.11 -15.60
CA TRP A 287 -9.82 -7.71 -14.27
C TRP A 287 -11.23 -7.95 -13.70
N MET A 288 -12.15 -7.02 -13.98
CA MET A 288 -13.53 -7.07 -13.49
C MET A 288 -14.43 -8.04 -14.27
N LYS A 289 -14.01 -8.54 -15.43
CA LYS A 289 -14.76 -9.55 -16.21
C LYS A 289 -14.95 -10.83 -15.38
N GLY A 290 -16.20 -11.15 -15.06
CA GLY A 290 -16.55 -12.31 -14.24
C GLY A 290 -16.15 -12.17 -12.77
N TYR A 291 -15.80 -10.97 -12.30
CA TYR A 291 -15.59 -10.69 -10.88
C TYR A 291 -16.95 -10.49 -10.20
N ASN A 292 -17.27 -11.34 -9.23
CA ASN A 292 -18.49 -11.19 -8.45
C ASN A 292 -18.19 -10.36 -7.19
N MET A 293 -18.56 -9.07 -7.22
CA MET A 293 -18.40 -8.16 -6.07
C MET A 293 -19.11 -8.66 -4.79
N LYS A 294 -20.16 -9.49 -4.90
CA LYS A 294 -20.89 -10.02 -3.74
C LYS A 294 -20.25 -11.26 -3.11
N ALA A 295 -19.30 -11.89 -3.80
CA ALA A 295 -18.55 -13.04 -3.32
C ALA A 295 -17.15 -12.67 -2.80
N ALA A 296 -16.81 -11.37 -2.79
CA ALA A 296 -15.62 -10.89 -2.11
C ALA A 296 -15.69 -11.37 -0.65
N SER A 297 -14.69 -12.14 -0.22
CA SER A 297 -14.70 -12.84 1.07
C SER A 297 -15.09 -11.88 2.20
N PRO A 298 -15.79 -12.36 3.24
CA PRO A 298 -15.89 -11.61 4.49
C PRO A 298 -14.47 -11.21 4.90
N ALA A 299 -14.27 -9.93 5.24
CA ALA A 299 -13.01 -9.42 5.75
C ALA A 299 -12.39 -10.47 6.68
N TYR A 300 -11.32 -11.13 6.21
CA TYR A 300 -10.80 -12.34 6.85
C TYR A 300 -10.32 -12.07 8.28
N PHE A 301 -10.05 -10.79 8.57
CA PHE A 301 -10.04 -10.24 9.91
C PHE A 301 -10.98 -9.03 9.90
N PRO A 302 -12.08 -9.01 10.67
CA PRO A 302 -12.76 -7.75 10.91
C PRO A 302 -11.73 -6.77 11.47
N ALA A 303 -11.77 -5.51 11.03
CA ALA A 303 -11.03 -4.41 11.65
C ALA A 303 -11.43 -4.34 13.14
N GLY A 304 -10.71 -5.07 13.98
CA GLY A 304 -11.18 -5.49 15.28
C GLY A 304 -10.10 -6.20 16.09
N GLY A 305 -8.85 -5.79 15.91
CA GLY A 305 -7.83 -5.89 16.95
C GLY A 305 -7.62 -4.48 17.48
N SER A 306 -8.45 -4.09 18.45
CA SER A 306 -8.16 -2.91 19.27
C SER A 306 -6.72 -3.05 19.74
N SER A 307 -5.89 -2.06 19.44
CA SER A 307 -4.65 -1.84 20.16
C SER A 307 -5.00 -1.78 21.65
N GLY A 308 -4.89 -2.93 22.32
CA GLY A 308 -4.80 -2.98 23.77
C GLY A 308 -3.50 -2.29 24.12
N ASP A 309 -3.61 -1.10 24.71
CA ASP A 309 -2.54 -0.54 25.51
C ASP A 309 -2.26 -1.54 26.64
N ASP A 310 -1.29 -2.43 26.45
CA ASP A 310 -0.69 -3.18 27.54
C ASP A 310 0.28 -2.27 28.28
N SER A 311 -0.28 -1.37 29.09
CA SER A 311 0.43 -0.63 30.11
C SER A 311 0.40 -1.34 31.47
N THR A 312 0.28 -2.67 31.51
CA THR A 312 0.23 -3.42 32.77
C THR A 312 1.17 -4.62 32.81
N ARG A 313 2.48 -4.34 32.78
CA ARG A 313 3.48 -5.24 33.36
C ARG A 313 4.35 -4.52 34.39
N SER A 314 3.81 -4.39 35.60
CA SER A 314 4.58 -4.02 36.80
C SER A 314 5.61 -5.11 37.15
N PRO A 315 6.86 -4.75 37.50
CA PRO A 315 7.77 -5.65 38.19
C PRO A 315 7.42 -5.73 39.70
N ALA A 316 7.59 -6.91 40.28
CA ALA A 316 7.42 -7.21 41.70
C ALA A 316 8.40 -6.41 42.62
N PRO A 317 8.11 -6.30 43.94
CA PRO A 317 8.51 -5.15 44.74
C PRO A 317 9.90 -5.27 45.40
N ARG A 318 10.57 -4.12 45.58
CA ARG A 318 11.65 -3.95 46.57
C ARG A 318 11.26 -2.89 47.61
N LYS A 319 11.52 -3.23 48.87
CA LYS A 319 11.23 -2.46 50.10
C LYS A 319 12.15 -1.23 50.23
N SER A 320 11.60 -0.08 50.67
CA SER A 320 12.02 0.65 51.89
C SER A 320 11.43 2.08 52.02
N ALA A 321 10.75 2.31 53.16
CA ALA A 321 10.71 3.47 54.08
C ALA A 321 10.47 4.94 53.60
N PRO A 322 9.91 5.82 54.48
CA PRO A 322 9.04 6.94 54.08
C PRO A 322 9.65 8.34 54.25
N ARG A 323 9.08 9.35 53.56
CA ARG A 323 9.06 10.74 54.04
C ARG A 323 7.97 11.61 53.39
N ALA A 324 7.48 12.56 54.19
CA ALA A 324 6.31 13.40 54.04
C ALA A 324 6.51 14.69 53.20
N ASN A 325 5.43 15.19 52.57
CA ASN A 325 4.74 16.46 52.88
C ASN A 325 3.91 17.05 51.70
N SER A 326 2.66 17.41 52.02
CA SER A 326 1.93 18.65 51.70
C SER A 326 1.66 19.12 50.25
N ALA A 327 0.37 19.20 49.90
CA ALA A 327 -0.28 20.33 49.17
C ALA A 327 -1.81 20.14 49.18
N THR A 328 -2.53 20.84 50.06
CA THR A 328 -3.45 21.97 49.77
C THR A 328 -4.58 21.67 48.78
N GLN A 329 -5.77 21.38 49.34
CA GLN A 329 -7.06 21.43 48.66
C GLN A 329 -7.71 22.81 48.92
N SER A 330 -8.35 23.37 47.89
CA SER A 330 -9.28 24.50 48.01
C SER A 330 -10.53 24.24 47.18
N ALA A 331 -11.68 24.36 47.82
CA ALA A 331 -13.03 24.14 47.29
C ALA A 331 -13.59 25.37 46.53
N PRO A 332 -14.68 25.23 45.74
CA PRO A 332 -15.09 26.18 44.71
C PRO A 332 -16.17 27.21 45.14
N ALA A 333 -16.32 28.26 44.33
CA ALA A 333 -17.26 29.37 44.48
C ALA A 333 -18.59 29.17 43.68
N ALA A 334 -19.62 29.93 44.09
CA ALA A 334 -21.06 29.86 43.76
C ALA A 334 -21.48 30.33 42.32
N PRO A 335 -22.77 30.17 41.89
CA PRO A 335 -23.14 29.79 40.53
C PRO A 335 -23.39 30.97 39.56
N GLY A 336 -22.84 30.86 38.36
CA GLY A 336 -23.15 31.71 37.21
C GLY A 336 -24.27 31.13 36.36
N THR A 337 -25.12 31.99 35.81
CA THR A 337 -26.17 31.61 34.85
C THR A 337 -25.53 31.07 33.56
N PHE A 338 -25.63 29.77 33.33
CA PHE A 338 -25.07 29.12 32.14
C PHE A 338 -25.94 29.39 30.90
N THR A 339 -25.30 29.55 29.74
CA THR A 339 -25.98 29.78 28.46
C THR A 339 -25.74 28.60 27.52
N CYS A 340 -26.76 28.22 26.75
CA CYS A 340 -26.66 27.17 25.76
C CYS A 340 -25.74 27.57 24.59
N ALA A 341 -24.48 27.16 24.66
CA ALA A 341 -23.48 27.36 23.61
C ALA A 341 -22.79 26.03 23.28
N PRO A 342 -22.40 25.80 22.02
CA PRO A 342 -21.67 24.60 21.64
C PRO A 342 -20.27 24.59 22.27
N LYS A 343 -20.08 23.82 23.35
CA LYS A 343 -18.79 23.62 24.05
C LYS A 343 -18.39 22.16 24.12
N TYR A 344 -17.10 21.86 24.24
CA TYR A 344 -16.55 20.52 24.49
C TYR A 344 -16.10 20.38 25.94
N CYS A 345 -15.97 19.13 26.45
CA CYS A 345 -15.58 18.88 27.85
C CYS A 345 -14.26 19.55 28.25
N SER A 346 -13.30 19.67 27.34
CA SER A 346 -12.03 20.38 27.58
C SER A 346 -12.16 21.89 27.80
N GLN A 347 -13.32 22.47 27.46
CA GLN A 347 -13.60 23.90 27.59
C GLN A 347 -14.47 24.22 28.80
N LEU A 348 -14.87 23.20 29.57
CA LEU A 348 -15.70 23.34 30.75
C LEU A 348 -14.83 23.20 31.99
N THR A 349 -15.05 24.11 32.93
CA THR A 349 -14.33 24.12 34.21
C THR A 349 -15.25 23.79 35.39
N SER A 350 -16.54 23.55 35.15
CA SER A 350 -17.52 23.19 36.17
C SER A 350 -18.44 22.07 35.71
N CYS A 351 -18.59 21.05 36.57
CA CYS A 351 -19.55 19.98 36.37
C CYS A 351 -21.00 20.49 36.33
N GLU A 352 -21.32 21.58 37.03
CA GLU A 352 -22.65 22.20 36.98
C GLU A 352 -22.95 22.78 35.59
N GLU A 353 -21.96 23.38 34.93
CA GLU A 353 -22.09 23.87 33.56
C GLU A 353 -22.27 22.72 32.57
N ALA A 354 -21.49 21.64 32.73
CA ALA A 354 -21.60 20.44 31.90
C ALA A 354 -22.98 19.78 31.99
N LYS A 355 -23.51 19.65 33.22
CA LYS A 355 -24.86 19.13 33.49
C LYS A 355 -25.96 20.03 32.93
N PHE A 356 -25.80 21.35 33.01
CA PHE A 356 -26.74 22.29 32.39
C PHE A 356 -26.75 22.13 30.86
N LEU A 357 -25.58 22.07 30.22
CA LEU A 357 -25.47 21.93 28.76
C LEU A 357 -26.00 20.57 28.25
N LEU A 358 -25.82 19.48 28.99
CA LEU A 358 -26.40 18.18 28.65
C LEU A 358 -27.93 18.19 28.81
N ASN A 359 -28.43 18.57 29.98
CA ASN A 359 -29.83 18.37 30.36
C ASN A 359 -30.77 19.47 29.83
N GLN A 360 -30.33 20.73 29.83
CA GLN A 360 -31.16 21.88 29.45
C GLN A 360 -30.93 22.30 28.00
N CYS A 361 -29.72 22.11 27.47
CA CYS A 361 -29.35 22.53 26.11
C CYS A 361 -29.25 21.36 25.12
N GLY A 362 -29.34 20.10 25.58
CA GLY A 362 -29.40 18.91 24.72
C GLY A 362 -28.07 18.53 24.07
N LEU A 363 -26.92 18.95 24.60
CA LEU A 363 -25.60 18.60 24.07
C LEU A 363 -25.20 17.18 24.46
N LYS A 364 -25.86 16.18 23.83
CA LYS A 364 -25.62 14.74 24.09
C LYS A 364 -24.16 14.31 23.94
N ARG A 365 -23.37 15.01 23.12
CA ARG A 365 -21.93 14.74 22.92
C ARG A 365 -21.04 15.01 24.14
N LEU A 366 -21.58 15.59 25.20
CA LEU A 366 -20.86 15.73 26.47
C LEU A 366 -20.90 14.45 27.30
N ASP A 367 -21.84 13.55 27.02
CA ASP A 367 -22.02 12.25 27.68
C ASP A 367 -21.68 11.16 26.65
N ASN A 368 -20.41 10.73 26.66
CA ASN A 368 -19.86 9.91 25.57
C ASN A 368 -20.21 8.42 25.71
N ASP A 369 -20.40 7.94 26.93
CA ASP A 369 -20.83 6.56 27.21
C ASP A 369 -22.35 6.42 27.39
N GLY A 370 -23.07 7.53 27.50
CA GLY A 370 -24.53 7.59 27.50
C GLY A 370 -25.13 7.24 28.86
N ASP A 371 -24.38 7.39 29.94
CA ASP A 371 -24.80 7.04 31.30
C ASP A 371 -25.57 8.17 32.01
N GLY A 372 -25.68 9.34 31.39
CA GLY A 372 -26.33 10.55 31.92
C GLY A 372 -25.39 11.52 32.62
N THR A 373 -24.09 11.22 32.71
CA THR A 373 -23.06 12.05 33.32
C THR A 373 -22.18 12.71 32.26
N PRO A 374 -22.28 14.03 32.05
CA PRO A 374 -21.46 14.70 31.06
C PRO A 374 -20.04 14.90 31.57
N CYS A 375 -19.06 14.74 30.69
CA CYS A 375 -17.65 15.04 30.91
C CYS A 375 -17.12 14.32 32.16
N GLU A 376 -16.88 13.03 32.03
CA GLU A 376 -16.58 12.09 33.11
C GLU A 376 -15.37 12.54 33.93
N ALA A 377 -14.33 13.06 33.28
CA ALA A 377 -13.14 13.61 33.94
C ALA A 377 -13.36 14.91 34.75
N LEU A 378 -14.52 15.54 34.61
CA LEU A 378 -14.91 16.78 35.31
C LEU A 378 -16.03 16.54 36.35
N CYS A 379 -16.89 15.53 36.13
CA CYS A 379 -18.06 15.25 36.95
C CYS A 379 -17.95 14.00 37.85
N HIS A 380 -16.92 13.17 37.66
CA HIS A 380 -16.47 12.11 38.58
C HIS A 380 -15.15 12.50 39.25
#